data_AF-A0A1U7GHC0-F1
#
_entry.id   AF-A0A1U7GHC0-F1
#
_cell.length_a   1.000
_cell.length_b   1.000
_cell.length_c   1.000
_cell.angle_alpha   90.00
_cell.angle_beta   90.00
_cell.angle_gamma   90.00
#
_symmetry.space_group_name_H-M   'P 1'
#
loop_
_entity.id
_entity.type
_entity.pdbx_description
1 polymer ?
#
loop_
_entity_poly.entity_id
_entity_poly.type
_entity_poly.pdbx_seq_one_letter_code
_entity_poly.pdbx_strand_id
1 'polypeptide(L)'
;FFAALDAFFTRTEAAARRAQDSAASDYLEPGNRWNPMIDAISTYINGCELDQVSVKDFEAYEDTEINWRVPRGYGALIAAYGAPCDVALNCNVTLIDHAGARIRIETSQGTLTADKVIVCVPTDLIAAEAIRFSPALPDKVDAATNLPLGADDKVMLALNGNHDLPKDGNLRAATMRTAMGTYHLRPFGRNCIEGFFGGRHARDLEDAGAGAMAAAAIDEIVGLLGSNYRGKLTPLGESHWSRDPFARGSYSHALPGHADKRAVLAAPVNDRIFFAGEATSPDFFTTAHGAQQSGVRAAKEAMQATTG
;
A
#
# COMPACT_ATOMS: atom_id res chain seq x y z
N PHE A 1 -16.91 8.18 -19.03
CA PHE A 1 -16.09 7.59 -17.96
C PHE A 1 -16.66 7.92 -16.60
N PHE A 2 -16.63 9.18 -16.14
CA PHE A 2 -17.13 9.56 -14.80
C PHE A 2 -18.53 9.03 -14.47
N ALA A 3 -19.52 9.20 -15.36
CA ALA A 3 -20.85 8.62 -15.13
C ALA A 3 -20.87 7.09 -14.91
N ALA A 4 -19.95 6.34 -15.53
CA ALA A 4 -19.84 4.90 -15.32
C ALA A 4 -19.14 4.56 -13.99
N LEU A 5 -18.18 5.40 -13.59
CA LEU A 5 -17.49 5.31 -12.30
C LEU A 5 -18.45 5.64 -11.15
N ASP A 6 -19.22 6.73 -11.25
CA ASP A 6 -20.23 7.12 -10.25
C ASP A 6 -21.31 6.04 -10.11
N ALA A 7 -21.75 5.46 -11.24
CA ALA A 7 -22.70 4.35 -11.22
C ALA A 7 -22.11 3.08 -10.59
N PHE A 8 -20.80 2.84 -10.74
CA PHE A 8 -20.10 1.76 -10.05
C PHE A 8 -20.08 2.00 -8.53
N PHE A 9 -19.66 3.19 -8.08
CA PHE A 9 -19.67 3.56 -6.66
C PHE A 9 -21.06 3.46 -6.04
N THR A 10 -22.10 3.87 -6.75
CA THR A 10 -23.49 3.72 -6.28
C THR A 10 -23.85 2.25 -6.02
N ARG A 11 -23.35 1.32 -6.84
CA ARG A 11 -23.64 -0.12 -6.69
C ARG A 11 -22.82 -0.73 -5.56
N THR A 12 -21.56 -0.36 -5.40
CA THR A 12 -20.69 -0.86 -4.32
C THR A 12 -21.15 -0.33 -2.96
N GLU A 13 -21.55 0.94 -2.84
CA GLU A 13 -22.12 1.51 -1.61
C GLU A 13 -23.38 0.73 -1.16
N ALA A 14 -24.29 0.45 -2.10
CA ALA A 14 -25.50 -0.33 -1.82
C ALA A 14 -25.18 -1.80 -1.45
N ALA A 15 -24.07 -2.34 -1.96
CA ALA A 15 -23.63 -3.70 -1.72
C ALA A 15 -22.93 -3.86 -0.36
N ALA A 16 -22.09 -2.91 0.05
CA ALA A 16 -21.37 -2.96 1.31
C ALA A 16 -22.31 -2.99 2.54
N ARG A 17 -23.54 -2.45 2.40
CA ARG A 17 -24.60 -2.50 3.42
C ARG A 17 -25.27 -3.88 3.57
N ARG A 18 -24.98 -4.83 2.67
CA ARG A 18 -25.54 -6.20 2.73
C ARG A 18 -24.81 -7.05 3.77
N ALA A 19 -25.48 -8.09 4.25
CA ALA A 19 -24.88 -9.02 5.21
C ALA A 19 -23.68 -9.77 4.60
N GLN A 20 -23.81 -10.24 3.36
CA GLN A 20 -22.76 -10.95 2.65
C GLN A 20 -21.75 -9.99 2.04
N ASP A 21 -20.46 -10.32 2.17
CA ASP A 21 -19.36 -9.65 1.49
C ASP A 21 -19.00 -10.39 0.19
N SER A 22 -18.47 -9.67 -0.79
CA SER A 22 -18.11 -10.21 -2.12
C SER A 22 -17.03 -9.35 -2.77
N ALA A 23 -16.59 -9.74 -3.97
CA ALA A 23 -15.61 -8.95 -4.71
C ALA A 23 -16.24 -7.66 -5.22
N ALA A 24 -15.50 -6.55 -5.19
CA ALA A 24 -15.94 -5.28 -5.75
C ALA A 24 -16.19 -5.39 -7.27
N SER A 25 -15.49 -6.30 -7.97
CA SER A 25 -15.69 -6.56 -9.39
C SER A 25 -17.09 -7.05 -9.75
N ASP A 26 -17.80 -7.69 -8.81
CA ASP A 26 -19.16 -8.20 -9.02
C ASP A 26 -20.18 -7.07 -9.31
N TYR A 27 -19.79 -5.83 -9.00
CA TYR A 27 -20.60 -4.63 -9.19
C TYR A 27 -20.19 -3.80 -10.41
N LEU A 28 -19.30 -4.31 -11.26
CA LEU A 28 -19.08 -3.76 -12.60
C LEU A 28 -20.31 -4.02 -13.49
N GLU A 29 -20.67 -3.06 -14.34
CA GLU A 29 -21.76 -3.26 -15.29
C GLU A 29 -21.30 -4.21 -16.42
N PRO A 30 -21.98 -5.35 -16.66
CA PRO A 30 -21.56 -6.29 -17.68
C PRO A 30 -21.45 -5.64 -19.06
N GLY A 31 -20.31 -5.83 -19.73
CA GLY A 31 -20.05 -5.28 -21.07
C GLY A 31 -19.77 -3.77 -21.12
N ASN A 32 -19.71 -3.08 -19.98
CA ASN A 32 -19.37 -1.67 -19.97
C ASN A 32 -17.91 -1.45 -20.39
N ARG A 33 -17.73 -0.71 -21.48
CA ARG A 33 -16.42 -0.38 -22.07
C ARG A 33 -15.43 0.29 -21.10
N TRP A 34 -15.90 0.89 -20.01
CA TRP A 34 -15.08 1.58 -19.02
C TRP A 34 -14.58 0.66 -17.90
N ASN A 35 -15.06 -0.58 -17.79
CA ASN A 35 -14.66 -1.51 -16.73
C ASN A 35 -13.13 -1.64 -16.58
N PRO A 36 -12.32 -1.79 -17.66
CA PRO A 36 -10.87 -1.87 -17.50
C PRO A 36 -10.25 -0.62 -16.87
N MET A 37 -10.84 0.56 -17.10
CA MET A 37 -10.34 1.81 -16.52
C MET A 37 -10.81 1.98 -15.06
N ILE A 38 -12.01 1.51 -14.72
CA ILE A 38 -12.48 1.45 -13.32
C ILE A 38 -11.59 0.48 -12.53
N ASP A 39 -11.27 -0.66 -13.11
CA ASP A 39 -10.39 -1.66 -12.52
C ASP A 39 -8.94 -1.16 -12.38
N ALA A 40 -8.42 -0.41 -13.37
CA ALA A 40 -7.13 0.27 -13.25
C ALA A 40 -7.10 1.28 -12.08
N ILE A 41 -8.21 1.97 -11.77
CA ILE A 41 -8.25 2.85 -10.60
C ILE A 41 -8.06 2.04 -9.32
N SER A 42 -8.69 0.87 -9.21
CA SER A 42 -8.48 -0.03 -8.07
C SER A 42 -7.01 -0.38 -7.89
N THR A 43 -6.28 -0.65 -8.97
CA THR A 43 -4.87 -1.01 -8.84
C THR A 43 -4.02 0.13 -8.25
N TYR A 44 -4.38 1.39 -8.51
CA TYR A 44 -3.68 2.54 -7.93
C TYR A 44 -4.09 2.87 -6.49
N ILE A 45 -5.30 2.52 -6.06
CA ILE A 45 -5.78 2.88 -4.70
C ILE A 45 -5.74 1.70 -3.72
N ASN A 46 -5.84 0.47 -4.22
CA ASN A 46 -5.83 -0.78 -3.44
C ASN A 46 -4.60 -1.65 -3.71
N GLY A 47 -3.79 -1.32 -4.73
CA GLY A 47 -2.63 -2.11 -5.13
C GLY A 47 -3.01 -3.42 -5.85
N CYS A 48 -4.30 -3.62 -6.14
CA CYS A 48 -4.82 -4.80 -6.82
C CYS A 48 -6.13 -4.49 -7.56
N GLU A 49 -6.49 -5.38 -8.46
CA GLU A 49 -7.73 -5.33 -9.21
C GLU A 49 -8.95 -5.67 -8.34
N LEU A 50 -10.12 -5.23 -8.80
CA LEU A 50 -11.38 -5.29 -8.03
C LEU A 50 -11.85 -6.71 -7.71
N ASP A 51 -11.33 -7.72 -8.41
CA ASP A 51 -11.61 -9.14 -8.15
C ASP A 51 -10.94 -9.65 -6.87
N GLN A 52 -9.96 -8.91 -6.34
CA GLN A 52 -9.26 -9.23 -5.10
C GLN A 52 -9.67 -8.35 -3.92
N VAL A 53 -10.57 -7.38 -4.12
CA VAL A 53 -10.96 -6.42 -3.08
C VAL A 53 -12.37 -6.74 -2.58
N SER A 54 -12.52 -6.89 -1.28
CA SER A 54 -13.82 -6.92 -0.60
C SER A 54 -14.60 -5.64 -0.87
N VAL A 55 -15.87 -5.75 -1.28
CA VAL A 55 -16.72 -4.56 -1.46
C VAL A 55 -16.95 -3.82 -0.15
N LYS A 56 -16.96 -4.53 0.99
CA LYS A 56 -17.05 -3.89 2.31
C LYS A 56 -15.77 -3.14 2.67
N ASP A 57 -14.61 -3.71 2.37
CA ASP A 57 -13.34 -3.03 2.58
C ASP A 57 -13.23 -1.80 1.67
N PHE A 58 -13.58 -1.95 0.39
CA PHE A 58 -13.58 -0.86 -0.59
C PHE A 58 -14.39 0.35 -0.11
N GLU A 59 -15.59 0.13 0.44
CA GLU A 59 -16.48 1.19 0.91
C GLU A 59 -16.21 1.63 2.36
N ALA A 60 -15.37 0.91 3.11
CA ALA A 60 -14.99 1.30 4.47
C ALA A 60 -13.99 2.46 4.49
N TYR A 61 -13.27 2.69 3.39
CA TYR A 61 -12.28 3.76 3.31
C TYR A 61 -12.95 5.14 3.35
N GLU A 62 -12.51 6.01 4.26
CA GLU A 62 -12.97 7.40 4.35
C GLU A 62 -12.01 8.34 3.61
N ASP A 63 -12.39 8.79 2.42
CA ASP A 63 -11.61 9.80 1.69
C ASP A 63 -11.83 11.20 2.28
N THR A 64 -10.74 11.86 2.65
CA THR A 64 -10.76 13.28 3.08
C THR A 64 -10.95 14.26 1.94
N GLU A 65 -10.84 13.79 0.69
CA GLU A 65 -10.87 14.55 -0.56
C GLU A 65 -9.73 15.58 -0.69
N ILE A 66 -8.76 15.57 0.24
CA ILE A 66 -7.68 16.54 0.32
C ILE A 66 -6.34 15.85 0.00
N ASN A 67 -5.79 16.17 -1.17
CA ASN A 67 -4.56 15.56 -1.66
C ASN A 67 -3.45 16.61 -1.89
N TRP A 68 -2.53 16.73 -0.94
CA TRP A 68 -1.35 17.59 -1.05
C TRP A 68 -0.08 16.78 -1.34
N ARG A 69 0.68 17.18 -2.36
CA ARG A 69 2.00 16.63 -2.62
C ARG A 69 3.04 17.31 -1.72
N VAL A 70 3.98 16.54 -1.17
CA VAL A 70 5.03 17.04 -0.26
C VAL A 70 6.26 17.47 -1.05
N PRO A 71 6.59 18.78 -1.17
CA PRO A 71 7.65 19.24 -2.08
C PRO A 71 9.04 18.68 -1.74
N ARG A 72 9.34 18.43 -0.46
CA ARG A 72 10.61 17.86 0.00
C ARG A 72 10.59 16.33 0.13
N GLY A 73 9.54 15.67 -0.36
CA GLY A 73 9.35 14.23 -0.26
C GLY A 73 8.80 13.77 1.09
N TYR A 74 7.98 12.73 1.08
CA TYR A 74 7.32 12.20 2.27
C TYR A 74 8.33 11.58 3.26
N GLY A 75 9.41 10.96 2.77
CA GLY A 75 10.47 10.40 3.60
C GLY A 75 11.16 11.44 4.51
N ALA A 76 11.34 12.67 4.03
CA ALA A 76 11.91 13.75 4.83
C ALA A 76 10.98 14.16 5.99
N LEU A 77 9.66 14.10 5.79
CA LEU A 77 8.67 14.32 6.83
C LEU A 77 8.75 13.22 7.90
N ILE A 78 8.78 11.95 7.49
CA ILE A 78 8.88 10.81 8.42
C ILE A 78 10.18 10.86 9.23
N ALA A 79 11.32 11.13 8.59
CA ALA A 79 12.61 11.25 9.26
C ALA A 79 12.61 12.39 10.30
N ALA A 80 12.01 13.53 9.97
CA ALA A 80 11.89 14.65 10.91
C ALA A 80 10.95 14.34 12.07
N TYR A 81 9.82 13.67 11.80
CA TYR A 81 8.85 13.28 12.83
C TYR A 81 9.42 12.27 13.82
N GLY A 82 10.20 11.29 13.34
CA GLY A 82 10.82 10.25 14.16
C GLY A 82 12.14 10.65 14.85
N ALA A 83 12.69 11.83 14.58
CA ALA A 83 13.99 12.26 15.10
C ALA A 83 14.15 12.21 16.64
N PRO A 84 13.10 12.43 17.46
CA PRO A 84 13.21 12.29 18.91
C PRO A 84 13.21 10.85 19.43
N CYS A 85 12.93 9.85 18.59
CA CYS A 85 12.83 8.46 19.00
C CYS A 85 14.20 7.79 19.02
N ASP A 86 14.43 6.92 20.01
CA ASP A 86 15.59 6.03 20.02
C ASP A 86 15.39 4.91 18.99
N VAL A 87 16.07 4.99 17.85
CA VAL A 87 15.92 4.06 16.72
C VAL A 87 17.17 3.19 16.55
N ALA A 88 16.99 1.87 16.58
CA ALA A 88 18.02 0.90 16.21
C ALA A 88 17.84 0.45 14.75
N LEU A 89 18.67 0.96 13.85
CA LEU A 89 18.71 0.52 12.45
C LEU A 89 19.49 -0.79 12.30
N ASN A 90 19.25 -1.52 11.21
CA ASN A 90 19.90 -2.82 10.93
C ASN A 90 19.67 -3.86 12.04
N CYS A 91 18.56 -3.76 12.76
CA CYS A 91 18.18 -4.61 13.88
C CYS A 91 16.94 -5.43 13.48
N ASN A 92 17.16 -6.55 12.80
CA ASN A 92 16.08 -7.38 12.30
C ASN A 92 15.53 -8.26 13.43
N VAL A 93 14.25 -8.12 13.76
CA VAL A 93 13.56 -8.99 14.73
C VAL A 93 13.15 -10.28 14.04
N THR A 94 13.39 -11.43 14.68
CA THR A 94 13.04 -12.76 14.11
C THR A 94 12.11 -13.57 15.02
N LEU A 95 12.10 -13.28 16.33
CA LEU A 95 11.23 -13.94 17.31
C LEU A 95 10.77 -12.95 18.38
N ILE A 96 9.48 -12.98 18.69
CA ILE A 96 8.87 -12.35 19.86
C ILE A 96 8.33 -13.47 20.77
N ASP A 97 9.08 -13.78 21.82
CA ASP A 97 8.73 -14.77 22.85
C ASP A 97 8.06 -14.06 24.03
N HIS A 98 6.77 -14.32 24.21
CA HIS A 98 5.91 -13.74 25.23
C HIS A 98 5.46 -14.74 26.31
N ALA A 99 6.06 -15.93 26.35
CA ALA A 99 5.74 -16.97 27.35
C ALA A 99 6.13 -16.55 28.78
N GLY A 100 7.21 -15.77 28.91
CA GLY A 100 7.77 -15.36 30.20
C GLY A 100 7.14 -14.07 30.76
N ALA A 101 7.51 -13.73 32.00
CA ALA A 101 7.09 -12.50 32.67
C ALA A 101 7.50 -11.23 31.92
N ARG A 102 8.68 -11.25 31.26
CA ARG A 102 9.08 -10.23 30.29
C ARG A 102 9.09 -10.83 28.89
N ILE A 103 8.74 -10.03 27.90
CA ILE A 103 8.80 -10.40 26.49
C ILE A 103 10.28 -10.42 26.09
N ARG A 104 10.72 -11.52 25.49
CA ARG A 104 12.05 -11.69 24.91
C ARG A 104 11.96 -11.48 23.40
N ILE A 105 12.81 -10.62 22.86
CA ILE A 105 12.82 -10.26 21.45
C ILE A 105 14.19 -10.64 20.89
N GLU A 106 14.23 -11.61 19.96
CA GLU A 106 15.46 -11.98 19.28
C GLU A 106 15.67 -11.09 18.07
N THR A 107 16.87 -10.51 17.98
CA THR A 107 17.25 -9.62 16.89
C THR A 107 18.60 -10.01 16.30
N SER A 108 18.91 -9.49 15.11
CA SER A 108 20.25 -9.61 14.51
C SER A 108 21.37 -8.95 15.31
N GLN A 109 21.06 -8.13 16.32
CA GLN A 109 22.02 -7.45 17.20
C GLN A 109 21.99 -7.98 18.64
N GLY A 110 21.35 -9.11 18.88
CA GLY A 110 21.22 -9.73 20.19
C GLY A 110 19.79 -9.67 20.74
N THR A 111 19.64 -10.09 21.99
CA THR A 111 18.31 -10.23 22.61
C THR A 111 17.94 -8.98 23.41
N LEU A 112 16.72 -8.49 23.18
CA LEU A 112 16.10 -7.42 23.96
C LEU A 112 15.04 -8.01 24.90
N THR A 113 14.74 -7.27 25.97
CA THR A 113 13.62 -7.61 26.87
C THR A 113 12.74 -6.39 27.12
N ALA A 114 11.43 -6.59 27.11
CA ALA A 114 10.44 -5.54 27.31
C ALA A 114 9.23 -6.07 28.09
N ASP A 115 8.48 -5.18 28.72
CA ASP A 115 7.24 -5.54 29.41
C ASP A 115 6.06 -5.58 28.42
N LYS A 116 6.13 -4.73 27.38
CA LYS A 116 5.15 -4.60 26.29
C LYS A 116 5.86 -4.39 24.95
N VAL A 117 5.22 -4.82 23.85
CA VAL A 117 5.69 -4.62 22.48
C VAL A 117 4.57 -4.09 21.60
N ILE A 118 4.86 -3.13 20.73
CA ILE A 118 3.98 -2.70 19.64
C ILE A 118 4.57 -3.21 18.33
N VAL A 119 3.81 -3.99 17.59
CA VAL A 119 4.19 -4.57 16.29
C VAL A 119 3.62 -3.71 15.18
N CYS A 120 4.50 -3.12 14.36
CA CYS A 120 4.17 -2.21 13.27
C CYS A 120 4.67 -2.72 11.91
N VAL A 121 4.68 -4.04 11.69
CA VAL A 121 5.23 -4.65 10.49
C VAL A 121 4.15 -4.90 9.43
N PRO A 122 4.49 -4.95 8.14
CA PRO A 122 3.53 -5.26 7.08
C PRO A 122 2.90 -6.64 7.26
N THR A 123 1.65 -6.79 6.82
CA THR A 123 0.85 -8.02 6.97
C THR A 123 1.55 -9.23 6.36
N ASP A 124 2.17 -9.09 5.19
CA ASP A 124 2.89 -10.16 4.52
C ASP A 124 4.11 -10.70 5.32
N LEU A 125 4.70 -9.90 6.23
CA LEU A 125 5.73 -10.40 7.15
C LEU A 125 5.14 -11.24 8.28
N ILE A 126 3.93 -10.90 8.74
CA ILE A 126 3.20 -11.67 9.76
C ILE A 126 2.67 -12.97 9.14
N ALA A 127 2.03 -12.88 7.97
CA ALA A 127 1.46 -14.02 7.26
C ALA A 127 2.51 -15.08 6.90
N ALA A 128 3.71 -14.64 6.50
CA ALA A 128 4.83 -15.54 6.21
C ALA A 128 5.65 -15.95 7.43
N GLU A 129 5.23 -15.55 8.64
CA GLU A 129 5.92 -15.80 9.90
C GLU A 129 7.42 -15.42 9.86
N ALA A 130 7.75 -14.34 9.13
CA ALA A 130 9.11 -13.79 9.08
C ALA A 130 9.54 -13.30 10.48
N ILE A 131 8.56 -12.85 11.27
CA ILE A 131 8.68 -12.62 12.70
C ILE A 131 7.79 -13.64 13.39
N ARG A 132 8.40 -14.62 14.05
CA ARG A 132 7.66 -15.67 14.77
C ARG A 132 7.21 -15.17 16.13
N PHE A 133 6.08 -15.68 16.59
CA PHE A 133 5.59 -15.47 17.96
C PHE A 133 5.65 -16.77 18.75
N SER A 134 6.05 -16.71 20.02
CA SER A 134 6.03 -17.87 20.93
C SER A 134 5.41 -17.50 22.27
N PRO A 135 4.27 -18.10 22.70
CA PRO A 135 3.40 -18.99 21.93
C PRO A 135 2.89 -18.40 20.60
N ALA A 136 2.50 -19.27 19.66
CA ALA A 136 2.03 -18.85 18.35
C ALA A 136 0.72 -18.04 18.44
N LEU A 137 0.52 -17.13 17.48
CA LEU A 137 -0.66 -16.27 17.36
C LEU A 137 -1.41 -16.58 16.03
N PRO A 138 -2.05 -17.75 15.89
CA PRO A 138 -2.64 -18.19 14.62
C PRO A 138 -3.70 -17.22 14.09
N ASP A 139 -4.49 -16.58 14.96
CA ASP A 139 -5.49 -15.59 14.56
C ASP A 139 -4.86 -14.36 13.90
N LYS A 140 -3.62 -14.00 14.29
CA LYS A 140 -2.88 -12.89 13.68
C LYS A 140 -2.31 -13.28 12.32
N VAL A 141 -1.82 -14.51 12.19
CA VAL A 141 -1.35 -15.06 10.91
C VAL A 141 -2.51 -15.17 9.93
N ASP A 142 -3.66 -15.68 10.37
CA ASP A 142 -4.88 -15.76 9.56
C ASP A 142 -5.40 -14.36 9.16
N ALA A 143 -5.47 -13.41 10.09
CA ALA A 143 -5.86 -12.03 9.77
C ALA A 143 -4.92 -11.39 8.75
N ALA A 144 -3.61 -11.54 8.92
CA ALA A 144 -2.62 -10.99 8.00
C ALA A 144 -2.67 -11.66 6.62
N THR A 145 -2.90 -12.98 6.56
CA THR A 145 -3.04 -13.73 5.29
C THR A 145 -4.22 -13.24 4.45
N ASN A 146 -5.30 -12.81 5.12
CA ASN A 146 -6.51 -12.30 4.48
C ASN A 146 -6.50 -10.77 4.29
N LEU A 147 -5.40 -10.10 4.66
CA LEU A 147 -5.11 -8.69 4.40
C LEU A 147 -3.80 -8.55 3.60
N PRO A 148 -3.67 -9.21 2.44
CA PRO A 148 -2.42 -9.22 1.69
C PRO A 148 -2.06 -7.82 1.18
N LEU A 149 -0.77 -7.61 0.91
CA LEU A 149 -0.31 -6.39 0.27
C LEU A 149 -0.49 -6.45 -1.25
N GLY A 150 -1.07 -5.39 -1.82
CA GLY A 150 -1.07 -5.15 -3.26
C GLY A 150 0.29 -4.72 -3.79
N ALA A 151 0.40 -4.47 -5.10
CA ALA A 151 1.56 -3.87 -5.74
C ALA A 151 1.16 -2.53 -6.37
N ASP A 152 1.88 -1.46 -6.02
CA ASP A 152 1.87 -0.18 -6.72
C ASP A 152 3.29 0.37 -6.73
N ASP A 153 3.90 0.34 -7.91
CA ASP A 153 5.26 0.77 -8.11
C ASP A 153 5.36 2.05 -8.93
N LYS A 154 6.48 2.74 -8.71
CA LYS A 154 6.78 4.00 -9.35
C LYS A 154 8.05 3.92 -10.17
N VAL A 155 8.02 4.62 -11.30
CA VAL A 155 9.22 4.97 -12.06
C VAL A 155 9.38 6.47 -12.12
N MET A 156 10.61 6.93 -11.89
CA MET A 156 11.00 8.32 -12.11
C MET A 156 11.85 8.40 -13.37
N LEU A 157 11.45 9.27 -14.31
CA LEU A 157 12.18 9.55 -15.53
C LEU A 157 12.65 11.01 -15.52
N ALA A 158 13.93 11.26 -15.77
CA ALA A 158 14.44 12.57 -16.09
C ALA A 158 13.87 13.02 -17.45
N LEU A 159 13.53 14.30 -17.54
CA LEU A 159 13.01 14.91 -18.75
C LEU A 159 14.04 15.92 -19.29
N ASN A 160 14.74 15.52 -20.34
CA ASN A 160 15.88 16.25 -20.90
C ASN A 160 15.50 17.08 -22.13
N GLY A 161 16.32 18.11 -22.41
CA GLY A 161 16.17 18.97 -23.58
C GLY A 161 14.93 19.86 -23.52
N ASN A 162 14.59 20.46 -24.67
CA ASN A 162 13.41 21.32 -24.79
C ASN A 162 12.14 20.47 -24.89
N HIS A 163 11.11 20.82 -24.13
CA HIS A 163 9.79 20.21 -24.14
C HIS A 163 8.74 21.25 -23.76
N ASP A 164 7.52 21.04 -24.26
CA ASP A 164 6.37 21.91 -24.00
C ASP A 164 5.38 21.26 -23.03
N LEU A 165 5.87 20.33 -22.19
CA LEU A 165 5.02 19.62 -21.24
C LEU A 165 4.56 20.57 -20.13
N PRO A 166 3.27 20.54 -19.77
CA PRO A 166 2.73 21.42 -18.74
C PRO A 166 3.34 21.11 -17.37
N LYS A 167 3.50 22.16 -16.56
CA LYS A 167 3.77 22.02 -15.13
C LYS A 167 2.56 21.32 -14.48
N ASP A 168 2.82 20.29 -13.67
CA ASP A 168 1.78 19.54 -12.96
C ASP A 168 0.72 18.91 -13.89
N GLY A 169 1.16 18.49 -15.08
CA GLY A 169 0.31 17.79 -16.04
C GLY A 169 0.07 16.32 -15.70
N ASN A 170 -0.84 15.70 -16.42
CA ASN A 170 -1.16 14.28 -16.30
C ASN A 170 -1.27 13.62 -17.68
N LEU A 171 -0.78 12.38 -17.81
CA LEU A 171 -1.02 11.51 -18.96
C LEU A 171 -1.50 10.13 -18.48
N ARG A 172 -2.43 9.54 -19.23
CA ARG A 172 -2.86 8.16 -19.04
C ARG A 172 -2.56 7.40 -20.33
N ALA A 173 -1.66 6.41 -20.26
CA ALA A 173 -1.05 5.86 -21.47
C ALA A 173 -1.93 5.00 -22.35
N ALA A 174 -2.98 4.41 -21.79
CA ALA A 174 -3.92 3.65 -22.58
C ALA A 174 -5.32 3.86 -22.06
N THR A 175 -6.17 4.46 -22.87
CA THR A 175 -7.60 4.38 -22.60
C THR A 175 -8.04 2.93 -22.83
N MET A 176 -8.79 2.33 -21.89
CA MET A 176 -9.52 1.05 -22.04
C MET A 176 -8.76 -0.27 -21.75
N ARG A 177 -7.67 -0.27 -20.98
CA ARG A 177 -7.06 -1.51 -20.44
C ARG A 177 -6.80 -1.38 -18.93
N THR A 178 -6.70 -2.48 -18.18
CA THR A 178 -6.33 -2.41 -16.75
C THR A 178 -4.82 -2.19 -16.59
N ALA A 179 -4.01 -2.97 -17.31
CA ALA A 179 -2.55 -2.88 -17.30
C ALA A 179 -2.08 -1.62 -18.03
N MET A 180 -1.98 -0.48 -17.34
CA MET A 180 -1.45 0.77 -17.90
C MET A 180 -0.66 1.58 -16.86
N GLY A 181 0.27 2.41 -17.35
CA GLY A 181 0.85 3.49 -16.58
C GLY A 181 -0.02 4.75 -16.55
N THR A 182 -0.01 5.43 -15.42
CA THR A 182 -0.43 6.84 -15.30
C THR A 182 0.78 7.71 -14.96
N TYR A 183 0.85 8.93 -15.48
CA TYR A 183 2.05 9.75 -15.40
C TYR A 183 1.76 11.18 -14.94
N HIS A 184 2.47 11.61 -13.91
CA HIS A 184 2.57 13.02 -13.54
C HIS A 184 3.69 13.69 -14.31
N LEU A 185 3.33 14.70 -15.10
CA LEU A 185 4.26 15.51 -15.85
C LEU A 185 4.75 16.67 -15.00
N ARG A 186 6.08 16.77 -14.90
CA ARG A 186 6.76 17.91 -14.29
C ARG A 186 6.18 18.29 -12.92
N PRO A 187 6.17 17.36 -11.94
CA PRO A 187 5.66 17.66 -10.61
C PRO A 187 6.42 18.84 -10.00
N PHE A 188 5.68 19.86 -9.55
CA PHE A 188 6.21 21.15 -9.08
C PHE A 188 7.04 21.92 -10.11
N GLY A 189 6.89 21.61 -11.40
CA GLY A 189 7.65 22.18 -12.51
C GLY A 189 9.03 21.55 -12.73
N ARG A 190 9.39 20.50 -11.97
CA ARG A 190 10.66 19.79 -12.10
C ARG A 190 10.76 19.10 -13.45
N ASN A 191 11.97 18.95 -13.96
CA ASN A 191 12.23 18.26 -15.23
C ASN A 191 12.26 16.74 -15.04
N CYS A 192 11.14 16.19 -14.61
CA CYS A 192 10.94 14.76 -14.50
C CYS A 192 9.48 14.37 -14.79
N ILE A 193 9.28 13.08 -15.04
CA ILE A 193 7.98 12.42 -15.12
C ILE A 193 7.97 11.32 -14.05
N GLU A 194 6.91 11.27 -13.25
CA GLU A 194 6.62 10.18 -12.31
C GLU A 194 5.56 9.29 -12.95
N GLY A 195 5.84 8.00 -13.12
CA GLY A 195 4.89 6.99 -13.59
C GLY A 195 4.48 6.05 -12.45
N PHE A 196 3.23 5.57 -12.49
CA PHE A 196 2.67 4.63 -11.52
C PHE A 196 2.13 3.40 -12.25
N PHE A 197 2.39 2.23 -11.69
CA PHE A 197 1.92 0.93 -12.19
C PHE A 197 1.37 0.14 -11.01
N GLY A 198 0.12 -0.31 -11.11
CA GLY A 198 -0.54 -1.05 -10.03
C GLY A 198 -0.92 -2.49 -10.40
N GLY A 199 -1.24 -3.28 -9.38
CA GLY A 199 -1.88 -4.60 -9.50
C GLY A 199 -0.99 -5.64 -10.16
N ARG A 200 -1.61 -6.59 -10.88
CA ARG A 200 -0.88 -7.65 -11.59
C ARG A 200 0.15 -7.08 -12.57
N HIS A 201 -0.16 -5.94 -13.21
CA HIS A 201 0.76 -5.32 -14.15
C HIS A 201 2.06 -4.84 -13.50
N ALA A 202 1.99 -4.28 -12.28
CA ALA A 202 3.18 -3.91 -11.52
C ALA A 202 4.05 -5.13 -11.24
N ARG A 203 3.44 -6.22 -10.75
CA ARG A 203 4.13 -7.49 -10.47
C ARG A 203 4.77 -8.09 -11.72
N ASP A 204 4.07 -8.10 -12.85
CA ASP A 204 4.62 -8.58 -14.12
C ASP A 204 5.87 -7.78 -14.53
N LEU A 205 5.88 -6.46 -14.29
CA LEU A 205 7.05 -5.61 -14.55
C LEU A 205 8.18 -5.85 -13.55
N GLU A 206 7.88 -6.12 -12.27
CA GLU A 206 8.88 -6.56 -11.29
C GLU A 206 9.48 -7.93 -11.66
N ASP A 207 8.67 -8.87 -12.17
CA ASP A 207 9.07 -10.21 -12.63
C ASP A 207 9.91 -10.17 -13.91
N ALA A 208 9.65 -9.20 -14.79
CA ALA A 208 10.43 -8.97 -16.00
C ALA A 208 11.86 -8.45 -15.71
N GLY A 209 12.11 -7.96 -14.48
CA GLY A 209 13.43 -7.58 -13.99
C GLY A 209 13.76 -6.09 -14.11
N ALA A 210 14.97 -5.74 -13.66
CA ALA A 210 15.41 -4.36 -13.55
C ALA A 210 15.32 -3.60 -14.90
N GLY A 211 14.75 -2.40 -14.88
CA GLY A 211 14.58 -1.55 -16.06
C GLY A 211 13.35 -1.89 -16.93
N ALA A 212 12.63 -2.98 -16.67
CA ALA A 212 11.46 -3.35 -17.46
C ALA A 212 10.32 -2.32 -17.33
N MET A 213 10.10 -1.79 -16.12
CA MET A 213 9.09 -0.78 -15.85
C MET A 213 9.41 0.56 -16.52
N ALA A 214 10.66 0.98 -16.51
CA ALA A 214 11.13 2.18 -17.18
C ALA A 214 11.06 2.04 -18.70
N ALA A 215 11.39 0.86 -19.24
CA ALA A 215 11.21 0.57 -20.66
C ALA A 215 9.72 0.67 -21.04
N ALA A 216 8.83 0.01 -20.29
CA ALA A 216 7.39 0.08 -20.50
C ALA A 216 6.87 1.53 -20.41
N ALA A 217 7.31 2.29 -19.41
CA ALA A 217 6.94 3.69 -19.25
C ALA A 217 7.40 4.57 -20.42
N ILE A 218 8.63 4.39 -20.88
CA ILE A 218 9.16 5.13 -22.03
C ILE A 218 8.37 4.77 -23.29
N ASP A 219 8.07 3.49 -23.51
CA ASP A 219 7.30 3.04 -24.67
C ASP A 219 5.88 3.62 -24.67
N GLU A 220 5.22 3.62 -23.51
CA GLU A 220 3.89 4.21 -23.31
C GLU A 220 3.89 5.72 -23.53
N ILE A 221 4.85 6.46 -22.96
CA ILE A 221 4.96 7.91 -23.15
C ILE A 221 5.29 8.25 -24.61
N VAL A 222 6.17 7.47 -25.26
CA VAL A 222 6.49 7.63 -26.68
C VAL A 222 5.28 7.38 -27.58
N GLY A 223 4.45 6.38 -27.25
CA GLY A 223 3.21 6.11 -27.96
C GLY A 223 2.21 7.27 -27.87
N LEU A 224 2.16 7.95 -26.73
CA LEU A 224 1.27 9.10 -26.52
C LEU A 224 1.78 10.41 -27.12
N LEU A 225 3.08 10.70 -26.93
CA LEU A 225 3.65 12.03 -27.18
C LEU A 225 4.49 12.09 -28.47
N GLY A 226 4.81 10.95 -29.07
CA GLY A 226 5.62 10.83 -30.27
C GLY A 226 7.05 10.32 -30.03
N SER A 227 7.63 9.74 -31.09
CA SER A 227 8.95 9.09 -31.08
C SER A 227 10.12 9.99 -30.66
N ASN A 228 9.99 11.30 -30.83
CA ASN A 228 10.99 12.28 -30.42
C ASN A 228 11.19 12.36 -28.89
N TYR A 229 10.24 11.85 -28.08
CA TYR A 229 10.38 11.81 -26.63
C TYR A 229 11.33 10.71 -26.14
N ARG A 230 11.61 9.67 -26.94
CA ARG A 230 12.48 8.56 -26.49
C ARG A 230 13.87 9.04 -26.06
N GLY A 231 14.48 9.94 -26.83
CA GLY A 231 15.78 10.52 -26.50
C GLY A 231 15.75 11.57 -25.38
N LYS A 232 14.56 11.95 -24.90
CA LYS A 232 14.39 12.94 -23.83
C LYS A 232 14.17 12.31 -22.46
N LEU A 233 13.94 11.00 -22.40
CA LEU A 233 13.61 10.29 -21.18
C LEU A 233 14.80 9.45 -20.72
N THR A 234 15.18 9.58 -19.46
CA THR A 234 16.24 8.78 -18.85
C THR A 234 15.78 8.26 -17.50
N PRO A 235 15.84 6.94 -17.23
CA PRO A 235 15.47 6.41 -15.93
C PRO A 235 16.29 7.02 -14.80
N LEU A 236 15.62 7.46 -13.73
CA LEU A 236 16.22 7.95 -12.49
C LEU A 236 16.10 6.92 -11.35
N GLY A 237 15.04 6.12 -11.37
CA GLY A 237 14.80 5.08 -10.38
C GLY A 237 13.46 4.40 -10.57
N GLU A 238 13.36 3.18 -10.06
CA GLU A 238 12.17 2.34 -10.02
C GLU A 238 11.98 1.84 -8.59
N SER A 239 10.75 1.69 -8.13
CA SER A 239 10.44 0.87 -6.96
C SER A 239 10.10 -0.56 -7.39
N HIS A 240 10.30 -1.48 -6.45
CA HIS A 240 9.90 -2.89 -6.56
C HIS A 240 9.41 -3.35 -5.19
N TRP A 241 8.29 -2.80 -4.73
CA TRP A 241 7.84 -2.99 -3.35
C TRP A 241 7.57 -4.46 -3.00
N SER A 242 7.14 -5.26 -3.97
CA SER A 242 6.89 -6.69 -3.77
C SER A 242 8.20 -7.49 -3.61
N ARG A 243 9.34 -6.97 -4.07
CA ARG A 243 10.68 -7.56 -3.85
C ARG A 243 11.38 -7.10 -2.57
N ASP A 244 10.94 -6.01 -1.95
CA ASP A 244 11.57 -5.53 -0.72
C ASP A 244 11.34 -6.55 0.41
N PRO A 245 12.38 -7.13 1.03
CA PRO A 245 12.22 -8.17 2.05
C PRO A 245 11.52 -7.69 3.32
N PHE A 246 11.45 -6.37 3.54
CA PHE A 246 10.82 -5.72 4.69
C PHE A 246 9.46 -5.11 4.39
N ALA A 247 9.07 -5.00 3.11
CA ALA A 247 7.74 -4.56 2.69
C ALA A 247 6.91 -5.72 2.13
N ARG A 248 7.43 -6.44 1.11
CA ARG A 248 6.79 -7.52 0.34
C ARG A 248 5.53 -7.13 -0.43
N GLY A 249 5.28 -5.83 -0.52
CA GLY A 249 4.19 -5.24 -1.26
C GLY A 249 4.06 -3.77 -0.86
N SER A 250 3.04 -3.13 -1.41
CA SER A 250 2.78 -1.70 -1.23
C SER A 250 1.92 -1.44 0.02
N TYR A 251 0.64 -1.79 -0.04
CA TYR A 251 -0.33 -1.56 1.04
C TYR A 251 -1.45 -2.61 1.04
N SER A 252 -2.09 -2.77 2.19
CA SER A 252 -3.07 -3.84 2.44
C SER A 252 -4.45 -3.59 1.83
N HIS A 253 -5.07 -4.67 1.36
CA HIS A 253 -6.49 -4.73 1.04
C HIS A 253 -7.08 -5.98 1.69
N ALA A 254 -8.38 -5.96 2.04
CA ALA A 254 -9.04 -7.17 2.47
C ALA A 254 -9.55 -7.98 1.28
N LEU A 255 -9.30 -9.28 1.33
CA LEU A 255 -9.90 -10.23 0.39
C LEU A 255 -11.43 -10.27 0.56
N PRO A 256 -12.19 -10.60 -0.50
CA PRO A 256 -13.64 -10.79 -0.39
C PRO A 256 -14.01 -11.74 0.74
N GLY A 257 -14.85 -11.29 1.68
CA GLY A 257 -15.25 -12.08 2.85
C GLY A 257 -14.46 -11.77 4.13
N HIS A 258 -13.46 -10.88 4.07
CA HIS A 258 -12.46 -10.73 5.13
C HIS A 258 -12.22 -9.28 5.60
N ALA A 259 -13.12 -8.33 5.30
CA ALA A 259 -13.01 -6.95 5.79
C ALA A 259 -12.90 -6.85 7.34
N ASP A 260 -13.49 -7.80 8.07
CA ASP A 260 -13.44 -7.88 9.53
C ASP A 260 -12.04 -8.20 10.08
N LYS A 261 -11.14 -8.72 9.25
CA LYS A 261 -9.78 -9.11 9.67
C LYS A 261 -8.92 -7.93 10.11
N ARG A 262 -9.22 -6.69 9.69
CA ARG A 262 -8.53 -5.49 10.19
C ARG A 262 -8.68 -5.36 11.70
N ALA A 263 -9.89 -5.59 12.22
CA ALA A 263 -10.17 -5.55 13.66
C ALA A 263 -9.47 -6.71 14.40
N VAL A 264 -9.47 -7.91 13.81
CA VAL A 264 -8.74 -9.06 14.36
C VAL A 264 -7.26 -8.77 14.45
N LEU A 265 -6.65 -8.18 13.40
CA LEU A 265 -5.24 -7.81 13.38
C LEU A 265 -4.94 -6.72 14.44
N ALA A 266 -5.80 -5.72 14.56
CA ALA A 266 -5.66 -4.58 15.47
C ALA A 266 -5.73 -4.94 16.97
N ALA A 267 -6.39 -6.04 17.33
CA ALA A 267 -6.65 -6.39 18.73
C ALA A 267 -5.36 -6.67 19.54
N PRO A 268 -5.23 -6.21 20.79
CA PRO A 268 -4.08 -6.56 21.62
C PRO A 268 -4.10 -8.04 22.04
N VAL A 269 -2.93 -8.57 22.40
CA VAL A 269 -2.76 -9.91 22.96
C VAL A 269 -2.22 -9.81 24.38
N ASN A 270 -2.99 -10.34 25.34
CA ASN A 270 -2.65 -10.45 26.75
C ASN A 270 -2.16 -9.13 27.38
N ASP A 271 -2.68 -7.99 26.92
CA ASP A 271 -2.29 -6.64 27.38
C ASP A 271 -0.77 -6.34 27.29
N ARG A 272 -0.08 -7.08 26.42
CA ARG A 272 1.39 -7.10 26.31
C ARG A 272 1.89 -6.94 24.90
N ILE A 273 1.16 -7.43 23.90
CA ILE A 273 1.49 -7.24 22.48
C ILE A 273 0.37 -6.45 21.82
N PHE A 274 0.72 -5.34 21.20
CA PHE A 274 -0.20 -4.44 20.51
C PHE A 274 0.16 -4.39 19.03
N PHE A 275 -0.81 -4.09 18.16
CA PHE A 275 -0.60 -4.06 16.71
C PHE A 275 -1.03 -2.71 16.16
N ALA A 276 -0.16 -2.12 15.36
CA ALA A 276 -0.38 -0.86 14.66
C ALA A 276 0.15 -0.94 13.22
N GLY A 277 -0.15 0.08 12.42
CA GLY A 277 0.14 0.10 10.99
C GLY A 277 -1.15 0.25 10.18
N GLU A 278 -0.99 0.61 8.91
CA GLU A 278 -2.11 0.94 8.01
C GLU A 278 -3.18 -0.17 7.99
N ALA A 279 -2.76 -1.44 7.99
CA ALA A 279 -3.67 -2.58 7.94
C ALA A 279 -4.58 -2.75 9.17
N THR A 280 -4.29 -2.03 10.25
CA THR A 280 -5.06 -2.08 11.51
C THR A 280 -6.08 -0.94 11.64
N SER A 281 -6.12 -0.03 10.67
CA SER A 281 -7.12 1.04 10.64
C SER A 281 -8.42 0.52 10.02
N PRO A 282 -9.60 0.81 10.61
CA PRO A 282 -10.88 0.38 10.03
C PRO A 282 -11.30 1.18 8.80
N ASP A 283 -10.82 2.41 8.67
CA ASP A 283 -11.33 3.49 7.82
C ASP A 283 -10.23 4.22 7.02
N PHE A 284 -8.99 4.25 7.53
CA PHE A 284 -7.84 4.92 6.90
C PHE A 284 -6.68 3.96 6.55
N PHE A 285 -6.98 2.70 6.21
CA PHE A 285 -5.98 1.75 5.70
C PHE A 285 -5.32 2.25 4.40
N THR A 286 -4.23 1.61 3.97
CA THR A 286 -3.33 2.03 2.87
C THR A 286 -2.61 3.37 3.03
N THR A 287 -2.85 4.12 4.11
CA THR A 287 -2.33 5.49 4.25
C THR A 287 -1.33 5.67 5.38
N ALA A 288 -0.44 6.65 5.20
CA ALA A 288 0.49 7.06 6.25
C ALA A 288 -0.21 7.68 7.48
N HIS A 289 -1.36 8.34 7.29
CA HIS A 289 -2.10 8.93 8.42
C HIS A 289 -2.86 7.86 9.21
N GLY A 290 -3.46 6.85 8.57
CA GLY A 290 -4.01 5.70 9.29
C GLY A 290 -2.94 4.89 10.03
N ALA A 291 -1.74 4.75 9.45
CA ALA A 291 -0.60 4.17 10.17
C ALA A 291 -0.20 4.99 11.40
N GLN A 292 -0.21 6.33 11.30
CA GLN A 292 0.08 7.21 12.44
C GLN A 292 -1.00 7.13 13.52
N GLN A 293 -2.28 7.17 13.12
CA GLN A 293 -3.42 7.12 14.05
C GLN A 293 -3.48 5.78 14.77
N SER A 294 -3.27 4.67 14.05
CA SER A 294 -3.17 3.33 14.66
C SER A 294 -1.98 3.21 15.61
N GLY A 295 -0.85 3.86 15.31
CA GLY A 295 0.28 3.96 16.23
C GLY A 295 -0.08 4.68 17.54
N VAL A 296 -0.80 5.80 17.45
CA VAL A 296 -1.31 6.53 18.63
C VAL A 296 -2.30 5.68 19.42
N ARG A 297 -3.19 4.93 18.74
CA ARG A 297 -4.12 3.98 19.36
C ARG A 297 -3.35 2.92 20.16
N ALA A 298 -2.45 2.19 19.51
CA ALA A 298 -1.68 1.12 20.16
C ALA A 298 -0.82 1.62 21.32
N ALA A 299 -0.25 2.83 21.22
CA ALA A 299 0.47 3.45 22.33
C ALA A 299 -0.43 3.73 23.54
N LYS A 300 -1.65 4.22 23.33
CA LYS A 300 -2.63 4.44 24.40
C LYS A 300 -3.06 3.13 25.05
N GLU A 301 -3.37 2.11 24.24
CA GLU A 301 -3.69 0.76 24.72
C GLU A 301 -2.55 0.22 25.59
N ALA A 302 -1.30 0.34 25.12
CA ALA A 302 -0.11 -0.07 25.86
C ALA A 302 0.08 0.70 27.17
N MET A 303 -0.24 2.00 27.22
CA MET A 303 -0.14 2.79 28.46
C MET A 303 -1.23 2.44 29.47
N GLN A 304 -2.43 2.09 29.01
CA GLN A 304 -3.58 1.77 29.88
C GLN A 304 -3.56 0.33 30.40
N ALA A 305 -2.96 -0.59 29.64
CA ALA A 305 -2.75 -1.96 30.07
C ALA A 305 -2.01 -2.01 31.41
N THR A 306 -2.56 -2.71 32.40
CA THR A 306 -1.84 -2.94 33.66
C THR A 306 -1.03 -4.23 33.47
N THR A 307 0.28 -4.18 33.69
CA THR A 307 1.08 -5.42 33.75
C THR A 307 0.67 -6.17 35.01
N GLY A 308 -0.08 -7.26 34.85
CA GLY A 308 -0.39 -8.22 35.91
C GLY A 308 0.81 -9.03 36.37
#